data_AF-A0A937QM92-F1
#
_entry.id   AF-A0A937QM92-F1
#
_cell.length_a   1.000
_cell.length_b   1.000
_cell.length_c   1.000
_cell.angle_alpha   90.00
_cell.angle_beta   90.00
_cell.angle_gamma   90.00
#
_symmetry.space_group_name_H-M   'P 1'
#
loop_
_entity.id
_entity.type
_entity.pdbx_description
1 polymer ?
#
loop_
_entity_poly.entity_id
_entity_poly.type
_entity_poly.pdbx_seq_one_letter_code
_entity_poly.pdbx_strand_id
1 'polypeptide(L)'
;MTLSHQQKITTVLLAIYWPALFIFAHIPVPRVVQESDISDKSLHFLAYLILVFLLWFTVSDGKKANWRRASPWWVFLIMVVYGIVDEWLQSYAAERTCDAWDFLADLTSTFTGLVLFSVLSFWPAGLVVTVIIIFGVANISRADLTDLLPAASAVFHLFAYAILTTFWVQCLRLFMPRNHLRQNAVKWLTAALAAPLALVLTVKLFSVILGKDFAVQDMIISIGAIVAVVVTIHLGRLVSRGRRVKGLRTRAPSQASFQEPS
;
A
#
# COMPACT_ATOMS: atom_id res chain seq x y z
N MET A 1 9.06 25.04 6.18
CA MET A 1 8.86 23.74 6.88
C MET A 1 9.31 22.63 5.95
N THR A 2 10.13 21.68 6.42
CA THR A 2 10.60 20.55 5.60
C THR A 2 9.58 19.41 5.68
N LEU A 3 9.04 18.99 4.53
CA LEU A 3 8.12 17.84 4.46
C LEU A 3 8.83 16.53 4.84
N SER A 4 8.15 15.65 5.58
CA SER A 4 8.70 14.33 5.85
C SER A 4 8.78 13.49 4.58
N HIS A 5 9.62 12.44 4.61
CA HIS A 5 9.75 11.53 3.48
C HIS A 5 8.43 10.83 3.12
N GLN A 6 7.60 10.51 4.12
CA GLN A 6 6.29 9.89 3.93
C GLN A 6 5.32 10.85 3.22
N GLN A 7 5.30 12.12 3.65
CA GLN A 7 4.49 13.15 2.99
C GLN A 7 4.91 13.35 1.55
N LYS A 8 6.22 13.42 1.26
CA LYS A 8 6.70 13.57 -0.12
C LYS A 8 6.23 12.42 -1.02
N ILE A 9 6.38 11.17 -0.54
CA ILE A 9 5.91 10.00 -1.29
C ILE A 9 4.40 10.06 -1.50
N THR A 10 3.62 10.25 -0.44
CA THR A 10 2.15 10.28 -0.54
C THR A 10 1.65 11.43 -1.40
N THR A 11 2.29 12.59 -1.36
CA THR A 11 1.97 13.74 -2.24
C THR A 11 2.19 13.37 -3.71
N VAL A 12 3.33 12.77 -4.05
CA VAL A 12 3.63 12.35 -5.43
C VAL A 12 2.63 11.28 -5.87
N LEU A 13 2.37 10.28 -5.03
CA LEU A 13 1.40 9.23 -5.34
C LEU A 13 -0.01 9.78 -5.50
N LEU A 14 -0.45 10.71 -4.64
CA LEU A 14 -1.75 11.36 -4.73
C LEU A 14 -1.87 12.17 -6.03
N ALA A 15 -0.84 12.93 -6.38
CA ALA A 15 -0.82 13.75 -7.60
C ALA A 15 -0.90 12.91 -8.89
N ILE A 16 -0.47 11.65 -8.85
CA ILE A 16 -0.58 10.71 -9.98
C ILE A 16 -1.90 9.94 -9.91
N TYR A 17 -2.26 9.43 -8.74
CA TYR A 17 -3.39 8.53 -8.54
C TYR A 17 -4.73 9.25 -8.71
N TRP A 18 -4.86 10.46 -8.19
CA TRP A 18 -6.13 11.19 -8.24
C TRP A 18 -6.55 11.53 -9.68
N PRO A 19 -5.69 12.12 -10.55
CA PRO A 19 -6.05 12.31 -11.95
C PRO A 19 -6.29 10.98 -12.69
N ALA A 20 -5.51 9.93 -12.40
CA ALA A 20 -5.73 8.62 -13.01
C ALA A 20 -7.11 8.05 -12.64
N LEU A 21 -7.50 8.14 -11.36
CA LEU A 21 -8.80 7.71 -10.89
C LEU A 21 -9.92 8.50 -11.59
N PHE A 22 -9.80 9.82 -11.66
CA PHE A 22 -10.75 10.66 -12.38
C PHE A 22 -10.89 10.24 -13.84
N ILE A 23 -9.77 10.05 -14.56
CA ILE A 23 -9.81 9.59 -15.96
C ILE A 23 -10.50 8.22 -16.08
N PHE A 24 -10.21 7.28 -15.18
CA PHE A 24 -10.79 5.94 -15.21
C PHE A 24 -12.29 5.92 -14.88
N ALA A 25 -12.77 6.81 -14.01
CA ALA A 25 -14.20 6.95 -13.72
C ALA A 25 -14.99 7.51 -14.92
N HIS A 26 -14.35 8.34 -15.74
CA HIS A 26 -15.01 9.08 -16.83
C HIS A 26 -14.83 8.48 -18.23
N ILE A 27 -14.12 7.35 -18.36
CA ILE A 27 -14.06 6.61 -19.62
C ILE A 27 -15.14 5.51 -19.63
N PRO A 28 -15.67 5.14 -20.81
CA PRO A 28 -16.59 4.01 -20.92
C PRO A 28 -15.95 2.73 -20.35
N VAL A 29 -16.75 1.93 -19.64
CA VAL A 29 -16.27 0.67 -19.04
C VAL A 29 -15.76 -0.24 -20.14
N PRO A 30 -14.48 -0.64 -20.14
CA PRO A 30 -13.98 -1.59 -21.13
C PRO A 30 -14.78 -2.90 -21.08
N ARG A 31 -15.08 -3.48 -22.25
CA ARG A 31 -15.83 -4.76 -22.34
C ARG A 31 -15.24 -5.85 -21.45
N VAL A 32 -13.91 -5.89 -21.36
CA VAL A 32 -13.17 -6.82 -20.51
C VAL A 32 -13.55 -6.71 -19.02
N VAL A 33 -13.83 -5.49 -18.54
CA VAL A 33 -14.32 -5.28 -17.17
C VAL A 33 -15.78 -5.68 -17.04
N GLN A 34 -16.61 -5.43 -18.05
CA GLN A 34 -18.01 -5.89 -18.06
C GLN A 34 -18.11 -7.41 -18.00
N GLU A 35 -17.24 -8.12 -18.73
CA GLU A 35 -17.15 -9.60 -18.73
C GLU A 35 -16.67 -10.17 -17.39
N SER A 36 -15.99 -9.36 -16.58
CA SER A 36 -15.47 -9.80 -15.28
C SER A 36 -16.50 -9.86 -14.14
N ASP A 37 -17.71 -9.36 -14.39
CA ASP A 37 -18.83 -9.27 -13.42
C ASP A 37 -18.39 -8.66 -12.07
N ILE A 38 -17.48 -7.69 -12.14
CA ILE A 38 -17.03 -6.93 -10.97
C ILE A 38 -18.11 -5.90 -10.64
N SER A 39 -18.57 -5.92 -9.38
CA SER A 39 -19.46 -4.89 -8.85
C SER A 39 -18.78 -3.51 -8.86
N ASP A 40 -19.34 -2.56 -9.60
CA ASP A 40 -18.87 -1.18 -9.71
C ASP A 40 -18.70 -0.53 -8.33
N LYS A 41 -19.67 -0.74 -7.44
CA LYS A 41 -19.66 -0.31 -6.03
C LYS A 41 -18.43 -0.78 -5.26
N SER A 42 -17.97 -2.00 -5.53
CA SER A 42 -16.77 -2.54 -4.87
C SER A 42 -15.50 -1.89 -5.41
N LEU A 43 -15.46 -1.54 -6.71
CA LEU A 43 -14.35 -0.79 -7.29
C LEU A 43 -14.30 0.63 -6.73
N HIS A 44 -15.44 1.32 -6.67
CA HIS A 44 -15.59 2.63 -6.04
C HIS A 44 -15.07 2.61 -4.59
N PHE A 45 -15.54 1.64 -3.80
CA PHE A 45 -15.07 1.48 -2.42
C PHE A 45 -13.55 1.30 -2.32
N LEU A 46 -12.95 0.39 -3.10
CA LEU A 46 -11.51 0.13 -3.06
C LEU A 46 -10.70 1.33 -3.55
N ALA A 47 -11.15 2.00 -4.61
CA ALA A 47 -10.48 3.16 -5.19
C ALA A 47 -10.46 4.35 -4.22
N TYR A 48 -11.63 4.67 -3.64
CA TYR A 48 -11.74 5.75 -2.65
C TYR A 48 -10.97 5.43 -1.36
N LEU A 49 -10.74 4.15 -1.04
CA LEU A 49 -9.96 3.75 0.14
C LEU A 49 -8.48 4.09 -0.06
N ILE A 50 -7.95 3.90 -1.27
CA ILE A 50 -6.61 4.34 -1.65
C ILE A 50 -6.55 5.87 -1.67
N LEU A 51 -7.55 6.53 -2.25
CA LEU A 51 -7.59 7.99 -2.34
C LEU A 51 -7.57 8.65 -0.95
N VAL A 52 -8.45 8.21 -0.03
CA VAL A 52 -8.49 8.74 1.34
C VAL A 52 -7.21 8.42 2.12
N PHE A 53 -6.58 7.25 1.89
CA PHE A 53 -5.27 6.92 2.46
C PHE A 53 -4.19 7.93 2.03
N LEU A 54 -4.07 8.16 0.72
CA LEU A 54 -3.07 9.07 0.16
C LEU A 54 -3.33 10.52 0.61
N LEU A 55 -4.58 10.97 0.57
CA LEU A 55 -4.98 12.31 0.99
C LEU A 55 -4.71 12.53 2.48
N TRP A 56 -5.14 11.61 3.34
CA TRP A 56 -4.93 11.72 4.79
C TRP A 56 -3.44 11.81 5.14
N PHE A 57 -2.60 10.94 4.58
CA PHE A 57 -1.18 10.91 4.94
C PHE A 57 -0.34 11.99 4.26
N THR A 58 -0.86 12.64 3.22
CA THR A 58 -0.32 13.89 2.69
C THR A 58 -0.46 15.02 3.72
N VAL A 59 -1.63 15.17 4.35
CA VAL A 59 -1.91 16.29 5.26
C VAL A 59 -1.50 16.04 6.73
N SER A 60 -1.41 14.78 7.15
CA SER A 60 -1.22 14.41 8.58
C SER A 60 0.22 14.15 9.01
N ASP A 61 1.17 14.12 8.09
CA ASP A 61 2.58 13.79 8.38
C ASP A 61 2.76 12.42 9.07
N GLY A 62 2.06 11.41 8.55
CA GLY A 62 2.12 10.04 9.08
C GLY A 62 1.40 9.82 10.42
N LYS A 63 0.75 10.86 10.97
CA LYS A 63 0.05 10.81 12.26
C LYS A 63 -1.33 10.16 12.12
N LYS A 64 -1.83 9.65 13.25
CA LYS A 64 -3.18 9.08 13.34
C LYS A 64 -4.23 10.19 13.22
N ALA A 65 -5.40 9.83 12.67
CA ALA A 65 -6.56 10.72 12.64
C ALA A 65 -7.04 11.02 14.06
N ASN A 66 -7.17 12.30 14.37
CA ASN A 66 -7.70 12.77 15.64
C ASN A 66 -8.98 13.55 15.37
N TRP A 67 -10.13 12.93 15.66
CA TRP A 67 -11.47 13.48 15.45
C TRP A 67 -11.75 14.79 16.21
N ARG A 68 -10.91 15.14 17.22
CA ARG A 68 -10.98 16.43 17.91
C ARG A 68 -10.34 17.58 17.12
N ARG A 69 -9.61 17.29 16.04
CA ARG A 69 -8.98 18.29 15.16
C ARG A 69 -9.81 18.47 13.90
N ALA A 70 -9.67 19.62 13.25
CA ALA A 70 -10.37 19.91 12.01
C ALA A 70 -9.88 19.05 10.81
N SER A 71 -8.66 18.54 10.83
CA SER A 71 -8.05 17.89 9.65
C SER A 71 -8.84 16.68 9.11
N PRO A 72 -9.29 15.70 9.93
CA PRO A 72 -10.11 14.59 9.40
C PRO A 72 -11.43 15.06 8.81
N TRP A 73 -12.05 16.09 9.39
CA TRP A 73 -13.30 16.67 8.91
C TRP A 73 -13.12 17.39 7.56
N TRP A 74 -12.00 18.10 7.37
CA TRP A 74 -11.65 18.67 6.07
C TRP A 74 -11.41 17.61 5.00
N VAL A 75 -10.68 16.53 5.34
CA VAL A 75 -10.48 15.40 4.42
C VAL A 75 -11.83 14.76 4.06
N PHE A 76 -12.69 14.51 5.06
CA PHE A 76 -14.02 13.96 4.83
C PHE A 76 -14.86 14.86 3.92
N LEU A 77 -14.90 16.17 4.19
CA LEU A 77 -15.64 17.14 3.39
C LEU A 77 -15.12 17.20 1.94
N ILE A 78 -13.79 17.22 1.74
CA ILE A 78 -13.19 17.18 0.40
C ILE A 78 -13.61 15.93 -0.36
N MET A 79 -13.59 14.76 0.29
CA MET A 79 -13.99 13.50 -0.33
C MET A 79 -15.48 13.44 -0.65
N VAL A 80 -16.34 13.98 0.22
CA VAL A 80 -17.79 14.10 -0.03
C VAL A 80 -18.06 14.98 -1.25
N VAL A 81 -17.46 16.18 -1.29
CA VAL A 81 -17.63 17.11 -2.42
C VAL A 81 -17.07 16.49 -3.69
N TYR A 82 -15.90 15.85 -3.62
CA TYR A 82 -15.30 15.17 -4.76
C TYR A 82 -16.21 14.06 -5.29
N GLY A 83 -16.72 13.16 -4.43
CA GLY A 83 -17.63 12.07 -4.86
C GLY A 83 -18.93 12.56 -5.48
N ILE A 84 -19.52 13.66 -4.97
CA ILE A 84 -20.70 14.27 -5.60
C ILE A 84 -20.35 14.78 -7.01
N VAL A 85 -19.21 15.45 -7.16
CA VAL A 85 -18.75 15.99 -8.44
C VAL A 85 -18.39 14.86 -9.41
N ASP A 86 -17.74 13.79 -8.93
CA ASP A 86 -17.35 12.60 -9.70
C ASP A 86 -18.59 11.94 -10.31
N GLU A 87 -19.60 11.61 -9.48
CA GLU A 87 -20.87 11.00 -9.95
C GLU A 87 -21.66 11.92 -10.90
N TRP A 88 -21.70 13.22 -10.59
CA TRP A 88 -22.37 14.18 -11.46
C TRP A 88 -21.68 14.27 -12.81
N LEU A 89 -20.34 14.33 -12.83
CA LEU A 89 -19.58 14.41 -14.08
C LEU A 89 -19.62 13.09 -14.87
N GLN A 90 -19.69 11.95 -14.18
CA GLN A 90 -19.86 10.64 -14.78
C GLN A 90 -21.16 10.53 -15.59
N SER A 91 -22.20 11.32 -15.27
CA SER A 91 -23.44 11.39 -16.07
C SER A 91 -23.24 11.94 -17.49
N TYR A 92 -22.11 12.62 -17.77
CA TYR A 92 -21.76 13.09 -19.11
C TYR A 92 -20.92 12.07 -19.90
N ALA A 93 -20.41 11.02 -19.25
CA ALA A 93 -19.69 9.95 -19.94
C ALA A 93 -20.70 9.00 -20.61
N ALA A 94 -20.43 8.65 -21.88
CA ALA A 94 -21.27 7.69 -22.59
C ALA A 94 -21.27 6.33 -21.85
N GLU A 95 -22.45 5.71 -21.75
CA GLU A 95 -22.66 4.38 -21.13
C GLU A 95 -22.49 4.31 -19.61
N ARG A 96 -22.37 5.45 -18.92
CA ARG A 96 -22.44 5.53 -17.46
C ARG A 96 -23.74 6.21 -17.01
N THR A 97 -24.33 5.70 -15.93
CA THR A 97 -25.47 6.33 -15.26
C THR A 97 -25.03 6.80 -13.89
N CYS A 98 -25.44 8.01 -13.49
CA CYS A 98 -25.23 8.48 -12.12
C CYS A 98 -25.99 7.54 -11.16
N ASP A 99 -25.27 6.88 -10.25
CA ASP A 99 -25.83 5.94 -9.27
C ASP A 99 -25.51 6.42 -7.85
N ALA A 100 -26.55 6.74 -7.08
CA ALA A 100 -26.40 7.13 -5.68
C ALA A 100 -25.71 6.05 -4.82
N TRP A 101 -25.73 4.78 -5.26
CA TRP A 101 -25.04 3.71 -4.58
C TRP A 101 -23.52 3.75 -4.75
N ASP A 102 -23.01 4.28 -5.86
CA ASP A 102 -21.57 4.44 -6.09
C ASP A 102 -21.03 5.57 -5.21
N PHE A 103 -21.75 6.71 -5.15
CA PHE A 103 -21.48 7.75 -4.15
C PHE A 103 -21.51 7.23 -2.70
N LEU A 104 -22.45 6.32 -2.37
CA LEU A 104 -22.50 5.72 -1.05
C LEU A 104 -21.29 4.81 -0.79
N ALA A 105 -20.81 4.08 -1.80
CA ALA A 105 -19.58 3.30 -1.70
C ALA A 105 -18.36 4.19 -1.44
N ASP A 106 -18.29 5.36 -2.08
CA ASP A 106 -17.23 6.35 -1.89
C ASP A 106 -17.25 6.96 -0.48
N LEU A 107 -18.45 7.26 0.02
CA LEU A 107 -18.66 7.80 1.36
C LEU A 107 -18.29 6.78 2.44
N THR A 108 -18.76 5.53 2.28
CA THR A 108 -18.47 4.44 3.22
C THR A 108 -16.99 4.10 3.22
N SER A 109 -16.33 4.14 2.07
CA SER A 109 -14.88 3.99 1.95
C SER A 109 -14.11 5.08 2.67
N THR A 110 -14.47 6.34 2.43
CA THR A 110 -13.87 7.50 3.10
C THR A 110 -14.00 7.41 4.62
N PHE A 111 -15.21 7.10 5.11
CA PHE A 111 -15.47 6.94 6.54
C PHE A 111 -14.65 5.79 7.13
N THR A 112 -14.67 4.62 6.47
CA THR A 112 -13.91 3.44 6.88
C THR A 112 -12.41 3.75 6.96
N GLY A 113 -11.86 4.43 5.95
CA GLY A 113 -10.46 4.86 5.93
C GLY A 113 -10.11 5.77 7.10
N LEU A 114 -10.89 6.82 7.35
CA LEU A 114 -10.61 7.74 8.47
C LEU A 114 -10.74 7.06 9.84
N VAL A 115 -11.70 6.15 10.02
CA VAL A 115 -11.81 5.33 11.24
C VAL A 115 -10.57 4.45 11.39
N LEU A 116 -10.15 3.75 10.34
CA LEU A 116 -8.94 2.93 10.34
C LEU A 116 -7.68 3.75 10.68
N PHE A 117 -7.55 4.95 10.13
CA PHE A 117 -6.40 5.83 10.36
C PHE A 117 -6.43 6.52 11.72
N SER A 118 -7.57 6.49 12.43
CA SER A 118 -7.64 6.96 13.81
C SER A 118 -6.92 6.01 14.79
N VAL A 119 -6.87 4.72 14.45
CA VAL A 119 -6.21 3.69 15.28
C VAL A 119 -4.82 3.33 14.77
N LEU A 120 -4.58 3.40 13.44
CA LEU A 120 -3.30 3.05 12.81
C LEU A 120 -2.50 4.27 12.34
N SER A 121 -1.19 4.25 12.57
CA SER A 121 -0.25 5.19 11.93
C SER A 121 0.06 4.78 10.49
N PHE A 122 0.84 5.59 9.76
CA PHE A 122 1.18 5.37 8.35
C PHE A 122 1.50 3.91 7.94
N TRP A 123 2.50 3.27 8.58
CA TRP A 123 2.96 1.95 8.13
C TRP A 123 1.91 0.83 8.35
N PRO A 124 1.31 0.67 9.56
CA PRO A 124 0.25 -0.31 9.73
C PRO A 124 -1.00 0.00 8.91
N ALA A 125 -1.36 1.28 8.74
CA ALA A 125 -2.49 1.67 7.91
C ALA A 125 -2.26 1.28 6.44
N GLY A 126 -1.09 1.58 5.89
CA GLY A 126 -0.72 1.20 4.53
C GLY A 126 -0.70 -0.31 4.33
N LEU A 127 -0.24 -1.07 5.34
CA LEU A 127 -0.31 -2.53 5.33
C LEU A 127 -1.75 -3.02 5.20
N VAL A 128 -2.65 -2.55 6.08
CA VAL A 128 -4.06 -2.97 6.09
C VAL A 128 -4.76 -2.58 4.79
N VAL A 129 -4.60 -1.34 4.31
CA VAL A 129 -5.15 -0.90 3.03
C VAL A 129 -4.65 -1.80 1.91
N THR A 130 -3.35 -2.07 1.82
CA THR A 130 -2.80 -2.96 0.78
C THR A 130 -3.38 -4.38 0.85
N VAL A 131 -3.58 -4.93 2.06
CA VAL A 131 -4.23 -6.25 2.24
C VAL A 131 -5.68 -6.22 1.72
N ILE A 132 -6.46 -5.18 2.06
CA ILE A 132 -7.84 -5.01 1.59
C ILE A 132 -7.87 -4.92 0.07
N ILE A 133 -6.96 -4.16 -0.55
CA ILE A 133 -6.88 -4.04 -2.01
C ILE A 133 -6.51 -5.38 -2.67
N ILE A 134 -5.47 -6.06 -2.18
CA ILE A 134 -5.06 -7.37 -2.72
C ILE A 134 -6.21 -8.37 -2.64
N PHE A 135 -6.81 -8.50 -1.45
CA PHE A 135 -7.89 -9.45 -1.23
C PHE A 135 -9.13 -9.07 -2.03
N GLY A 136 -9.48 -7.78 -2.07
CA GLY A 136 -10.63 -7.26 -2.80
C GLY A 136 -10.51 -7.50 -4.30
N VAL A 137 -9.44 -7.03 -4.93
CA VAL A 137 -9.23 -7.21 -6.39
C VAL A 137 -9.17 -8.70 -6.75
N ALA A 138 -8.46 -9.53 -5.98
CA ALA A 138 -8.32 -10.95 -6.28
C ALA A 138 -9.63 -11.75 -6.13
N ASN A 139 -10.56 -11.31 -5.27
CA ASN A 139 -11.75 -12.11 -4.94
C ASN A 139 -13.08 -11.50 -5.37
N ILE A 140 -13.16 -10.20 -5.66
CA ILE A 140 -14.40 -9.55 -6.11
C ILE A 140 -14.76 -9.90 -7.56
N SER A 141 -13.77 -10.03 -8.45
CA SER A 141 -14.01 -10.45 -9.84
C SER A 141 -14.59 -11.86 -9.87
N ARG A 142 -15.64 -12.13 -10.65
CA ARG A 142 -16.07 -13.52 -10.85
C ARG A 142 -15.19 -14.22 -11.88
N ALA A 143 -14.81 -13.50 -12.93
CA ALA A 143 -13.87 -14.00 -13.92
C ALA A 143 -12.43 -13.97 -13.38
N ASP A 144 -11.57 -14.82 -13.96
CA ASP A 144 -10.14 -14.73 -13.71
C ASP A 144 -9.55 -13.55 -14.51
N LEU A 145 -9.10 -12.52 -13.79
CA LEU A 145 -8.43 -11.35 -14.38
C LEU A 145 -7.17 -11.76 -15.17
N THR A 146 -6.59 -12.92 -14.84
CA THR A 146 -5.40 -13.43 -15.52
C THR A 146 -5.69 -13.90 -16.94
N ASP A 147 -6.90 -14.40 -17.21
CA ASP A 147 -7.31 -14.79 -18.56
C ASP A 147 -7.67 -13.57 -19.41
N LEU A 148 -8.30 -12.58 -18.78
CA LEU A 148 -8.78 -11.38 -19.44
C LEU A 148 -7.66 -10.36 -19.73
N LEU A 149 -6.76 -10.13 -18.76
CA LEU A 149 -5.71 -9.12 -18.82
C LEU A 149 -4.42 -9.65 -18.15
N PRO A 150 -3.74 -10.64 -18.74
CA PRO A 150 -2.59 -11.32 -18.10
C PRO A 150 -1.46 -10.35 -17.73
N ALA A 151 -1.18 -9.35 -18.58
CA ALA A 151 -0.17 -8.34 -18.30
C ALA A 151 -0.57 -7.43 -17.12
N ALA A 152 -1.83 -7.00 -17.04
CA ALA A 152 -2.30 -6.16 -15.93
C ALA A 152 -2.32 -6.95 -14.62
N SER A 153 -2.75 -8.22 -14.66
CA SER A 153 -2.71 -9.14 -13.51
C SER A 153 -1.28 -9.33 -13.00
N ALA A 154 -0.32 -9.60 -13.90
CA ALA A 154 1.09 -9.76 -13.55
C ALA A 154 1.67 -8.48 -12.90
N VAL A 155 1.42 -7.31 -13.50
CA VAL A 155 1.85 -6.01 -12.97
C VAL A 155 1.24 -5.75 -11.59
N PHE A 156 -0.06 -6.00 -11.43
CA PHE A 156 -0.75 -5.86 -10.16
C PHE A 156 -0.11 -6.73 -9.08
N HIS A 157 0.03 -8.04 -9.31
CA HIS A 157 0.62 -8.96 -8.34
C HIS A 157 2.07 -8.58 -7.98
N LEU A 158 2.88 -8.20 -8.97
CA LEU A 158 4.25 -7.76 -8.75
C LEU A 158 4.32 -6.54 -7.81
N PHE A 159 3.59 -5.48 -8.13
CA PHE A 159 3.65 -4.24 -7.35
C PHE A 159 2.93 -4.34 -6.01
N ALA A 160 1.74 -4.96 -5.97
CA ALA A 160 0.94 -5.06 -4.76
C ALA A 160 1.69 -5.84 -3.66
N TYR A 161 2.28 -6.99 -4.01
CA TYR A 161 3.05 -7.78 -3.04
C TYR A 161 4.41 -7.15 -2.69
N ALA A 162 5.04 -6.38 -3.59
CA ALA A 162 6.23 -5.60 -3.26
C ALA A 162 5.93 -4.48 -2.25
N ILE A 163 4.82 -3.77 -2.44
CA ILE A 163 4.34 -2.71 -1.55
C ILE A 163 3.94 -3.30 -0.19
N LEU A 164 3.16 -4.38 -0.18
CA LEU A 164 2.76 -5.13 1.02
C LEU A 164 3.99 -5.54 1.84
N THR A 165 4.98 -6.16 1.19
CA THR A 165 6.21 -6.63 1.84
C THR A 165 7.00 -5.45 2.41
N THR A 166 7.05 -4.33 1.70
CA THR A 166 7.68 -3.11 2.20
C THR A 166 6.97 -2.59 3.45
N PHE A 167 5.65 -2.46 3.44
CA PHE A 167 4.86 -2.06 4.61
C PHE A 167 5.04 -3.02 5.78
N TRP A 168 5.02 -4.33 5.52
CA TRP A 168 5.21 -5.37 6.52
C TRP A 168 6.58 -5.27 7.19
N VAL A 169 7.66 -5.15 6.41
CA VAL A 169 9.01 -5.02 6.95
C VAL A 169 9.18 -3.74 7.76
N GLN A 170 8.49 -2.65 7.42
CA GLN A 170 8.50 -1.43 8.22
C GLN A 170 7.69 -1.61 9.51
N CYS A 171 6.55 -2.28 9.48
CA CYS A 171 5.79 -2.66 10.68
C CYS A 171 6.62 -3.54 11.62
N LEU A 172 7.32 -4.54 11.08
CA LEU A 172 8.23 -5.37 11.86
C LEU A 172 9.31 -4.55 12.58
N ARG A 173 9.83 -3.48 11.95
CA ARG A 173 10.81 -2.59 12.60
C ARG A 173 10.21 -1.74 13.71
N LEU A 174 8.91 -1.43 13.64
CA LEU A 174 8.21 -0.69 14.68
C LEU A 174 7.90 -1.57 15.89
N PHE A 175 7.49 -2.83 15.67
CA PHE A 175 7.01 -3.71 16.73
C PHE A 175 8.08 -4.63 17.32
N MET A 176 9.13 -5.00 16.58
CA MET A 176 10.16 -5.89 17.11
C MET A 176 11.32 -5.14 17.79
N PRO A 177 11.75 -5.58 19.00
CA PRO A 177 12.89 -4.99 19.70
C PRO A 177 14.16 -5.01 18.84
N ARG A 178 14.83 -3.85 18.76
CA ARG A 178 16.02 -3.64 17.92
C ARG A 178 17.16 -4.64 18.18
N ASN A 179 17.28 -5.14 19.41
CA ASN A 179 18.30 -6.12 19.79
C ASN A 179 18.00 -7.52 19.24
N HIS A 180 16.72 -7.89 19.10
CA HIS A 180 16.34 -9.23 18.66
C HIS A 180 16.57 -9.44 17.15
N LEU A 181 16.30 -8.41 16.35
CA LEU A 181 16.52 -8.45 14.90
C LEU A 181 17.99 -8.45 14.49
N ARG A 182 18.88 -7.98 15.38
CA ARG A 182 20.31 -7.80 15.07
C ARG A 182 21.12 -9.08 15.28
N GLN A 183 20.67 -9.98 16.15
CA GLN A 183 21.45 -11.15 16.55
C GLN A 183 21.22 -12.38 15.67
N ASN A 184 20.10 -12.49 14.95
CA ASN A 184 19.83 -13.67 14.13
C ASN A 184 19.16 -13.31 12.78
N ALA A 185 19.96 -13.37 11.71
CA ALA A 185 19.50 -13.06 10.34
C ALA A 185 18.38 -14.00 9.87
N VAL A 186 18.44 -15.28 10.27
CA VAL A 186 17.43 -16.28 9.91
C VAL A 186 16.09 -15.91 10.53
N LYS A 187 16.04 -15.59 11.83
CA LYS A 187 14.80 -15.15 12.50
C LYS A 187 14.19 -13.92 11.84
N TRP A 188 15.01 -12.93 11.45
CA TRP A 188 14.51 -11.76 10.74
C TRP A 188 13.96 -12.12 9.36
N LEU A 189 14.64 -12.99 8.62
CA LEU A 189 14.22 -13.42 7.28
C LEU A 189 12.89 -14.17 7.35
N THR A 190 12.76 -15.12 8.27
CA THR A 190 11.51 -15.87 8.50
C THR A 190 10.37 -14.91 8.83
N ALA A 191 10.58 -13.96 9.75
CA ALA A 191 9.54 -12.99 10.09
C ALA A 191 9.17 -12.08 8.90
N ALA A 192 10.15 -11.64 8.12
CA ALA A 192 9.93 -10.77 6.95
C ALA A 192 9.13 -11.46 5.84
N LEU A 193 9.27 -12.77 5.68
CA LEU A 193 8.57 -13.56 4.65
C LEU A 193 7.21 -14.08 5.12
N ALA A 194 7.02 -14.32 6.43
CA ALA A 194 5.87 -15.03 6.95
C ALA A 194 4.51 -14.42 6.56
N ALA A 195 4.26 -13.14 6.87
CA ALA A 195 2.95 -12.54 6.63
C ALA A 195 2.63 -12.35 5.13
N PRO A 196 3.55 -11.85 4.27
CA PRO A 196 3.29 -11.75 2.84
C PRO A 196 3.01 -13.11 2.18
N LEU A 197 3.78 -14.15 2.51
CA LEU A 197 3.54 -15.50 1.97
C LEU A 197 2.23 -16.10 2.48
N ALA A 198 1.92 -15.91 3.76
CA ALA A 198 0.63 -16.34 4.30
C ALA A 198 -0.53 -15.66 3.55
N LEU A 199 -0.43 -14.37 3.24
CA LEU A 199 -1.46 -13.67 2.47
C LEU A 199 -1.62 -14.25 1.05
N VAL A 200 -0.52 -14.53 0.33
CA VAL A 200 -0.59 -15.18 -1.00
C VAL A 200 -1.39 -16.48 -0.91
N LEU A 201 -1.07 -17.32 0.07
CA LEU A 201 -1.75 -18.59 0.28
C LEU A 201 -3.22 -18.40 0.64
N THR A 202 -3.54 -17.47 1.55
CA THR A 202 -4.91 -17.17 1.95
C THR A 202 -5.74 -16.67 0.78
N VAL A 203 -5.21 -15.74 -0.03
CA VAL A 203 -5.90 -15.19 -1.20
C VAL A 203 -6.18 -16.30 -2.20
N LYS A 204 -5.20 -17.14 -2.54
CA LYS A 204 -5.38 -18.22 -3.51
C LYS A 204 -6.30 -19.33 -3.00
N LEU A 205 -6.23 -19.68 -1.71
CA LEU A 205 -7.17 -20.63 -1.10
C LEU A 205 -8.61 -20.09 -1.17
N PHE A 206 -8.81 -18.81 -0.90
CA PHE A 206 -10.13 -18.19 -0.98
C PHE A 206 -10.64 -18.14 -2.42
N SER A 207 -9.78 -17.83 -3.40
CA SER A 207 -10.14 -17.88 -4.82
C SER A 207 -10.60 -19.27 -5.25
N VAL A 208 -9.94 -20.35 -4.79
CA VAL A 208 -10.38 -21.73 -5.04
C VAL A 208 -11.73 -22.04 -4.40
N ILE A 209 -11.96 -21.57 -3.16
CA ILE A 209 -13.26 -21.74 -2.47
C ILE A 209 -14.39 -21.04 -3.25
N LEU A 210 -14.09 -19.92 -3.91
CA LEU A 210 -15.01 -19.21 -4.80
C LEU A 210 -15.16 -19.86 -6.18
N GLY A 211 -14.53 -21.01 -6.44
CA GLY A 211 -14.62 -21.74 -7.70
C GLY A 211 -13.75 -21.20 -8.83
N LYS A 212 -12.74 -20.38 -8.52
CA LYS A 212 -11.78 -19.87 -9.51
C LYS A 212 -10.63 -20.83 -9.73
N ASP A 213 -10.03 -20.74 -10.91
CA ASP A 213 -8.84 -21.51 -11.24
C ASP A 213 -7.63 -21.09 -10.41
N PHE A 214 -6.77 -22.07 -10.15
CA PHE A 214 -5.54 -21.84 -9.39
C PHE A 214 -4.46 -21.29 -10.33
N ALA A 215 -4.47 -19.98 -10.56
CA ALA A 215 -3.47 -19.30 -11.39
C ALA A 215 -2.07 -19.33 -10.74
N VAL A 216 -1.28 -20.37 -11.06
CA VAL A 216 0.09 -20.60 -10.54
C VAL A 216 1.03 -19.46 -10.91
N GLN A 217 0.85 -18.85 -12.08
CA GLN A 217 1.69 -17.76 -12.57
C GLN A 217 1.67 -16.55 -11.63
N ASP A 218 0.50 -16.11 -11.19
CA ASP A 218 0.35 -14.99 -10.25
C ASP A 218 1.02 -15.28 -8.90
N MET A 219 0.92 -16.53 -8.44
CA MET A 219 1.57 -16.97 -7.20
C MET A 219 3.09 -16.89 -7.33
N ILE A 220 3.67 -17.36 -8.44
CA ILE A 220 5.11 -17.26 -8.72
C ILE A 220 5.55 -15.79 -8.76
N ILE A 221 4.81 -14.93 -9.45
CA ILE A 221 5.11 -13.49 -9.55
C ILE A 221 5.06 -12.82 -8.17
N SER A 222 4.03 -13.12 -7.38
CA SER A 222 3.86 -12.59 -6.03
C SER A 222 5.00 -13.02 -5.11
N ILE A 223 5.37 -14.31 -5.12
CA ILE A 223 6.50 -14.84 -4.33
C ILE A 223 7.81 -14.20 -4.78
N GLY A 224 8.03 -14.07 -6.09
CA GLY A 224 9.20 -13.39 -6.65
C GLY A 224 9.33 -11.95 -6.16
N ALA A 225 8.23 -11.20 -6.15
CA ALA A 225 8.17 -9.83 -5.64
C ALA A 225 8.52 -9.75 -4.14
N ILE A 226 7.94 -10.63 -3.32
CA ILE A 226 8.20 -10.72 -1.88
C ILE A 226 9.70 -10.98 -1.64
N VAL A 227 10.26 -12.01 -2.29
CA VAL A 227 11.67 -12.39 -2.13
C VAL A 227 12.59 -11.26 -2.57
N ALA A 228 12.33 -10.62 -3.71
CA ALA A 228 13.12 -9.51 -4.22
C ALA A 228 13.20 -8.35 -3.20
N VAL A 229 12.06 -7.91 -2.66
CA VAL A 229 12.02 -6.82 -1.66
C VAL A 229 12.79 -7.19 -0.39
N VAL A 230 12.59 -8.41 0.13
CA VAL A 230 13.27 -8.87 1.35
C VAL A 230 14.78 -8.96 1.13
N VAL A 231 15.24 -9.50 0.00
CA VAL A 231 16.66 -9.60 -0.35
C VAL A 231 17.28 -8.21 -0.50
N THR A 232 16.64 -7.29 -1.23
CA THR A 232 17.14 -5.92 -1.41
C THR A 232 17.30 -5.20 -0.06
N ILE A 233 16.31 -5.32 0.83
CA ILE A 233 16.39 -4.74 2.17
C ILE A 233 17.51 -5.40 2.99
N HIS A 234 17.67 -6.71 2.90
CA HIS A 234 18.72 -7.45 3.59
C HIS A 234 20.12 -7.01 3.14
N LEU A 235 20.36 -6.98 1.82
CA LEU A 235 21.63 -6.55 1.23
C LEU A 235 21.96 -5.09 1.61
N GLY A 236 20.98 -4.19 1.56
CA GLY A 236 21.17 -2.79 2.00
C GLY A 236 21.59 -2.66 3.47
N ARG A 237 21.10 -3.57 4.34
CA ARG A 237 21.54 -3.64 5.75
C ARG A 237 22.98 -4.13 5.88
N LEU A 238 23.39 -5.11 5.09
CA LEU A 238 24.77 -5.60 5.11
C LEU A 238 25.76 -4.52 4.65
N VAL A 239 25.44 -3.82 3.56
CA VAL A 239 26.29 -2.72 3.03
C VAL A 239 26.43 -1.59 4.05
N SER A 240 25.32 -1.15 4.67
CA SER A 240 25.35 -0.08 5.67
C SER A 240 26.11 -0.48 6.95
N ARG A 241 26.06 -1.75 7.35
CA ARG A 241 26.86 -2.29 8.46
C ARG A 241 28.36 -2.26 8.13
N GLY A 242 28.76 -2.66 6.92
CA GLY A 242 30.15 -2.62 6.48
C GLY A 242 30.75 -1.21 6.47
N ARG A 243 29.98 -0.20 5.99
CA ARG A 243 30.41 1.21 6.01
C ARG A 243 30.63 1.75 7.43
N ARG A 244 29.74 1.39 8.38
CA ARG A 244 29.86 1.82 9.78
C ARG A 244 31.11 1.26 10.46
N VAL A 245 31.46 0.00 10.20
CA VAL A 245 32.68 -0.62 10.75
C VAL A 245 33.95 0.02 10.18
N LYS A 246 33.98 0.29 8.87
CA LYS A 246 35.11 1.00 8.25
C LYS A 246 35.31 2.41 8.80
N GLY A 247 34.23 3.18 8.97
CA GLY A 247 34.29 4.55 9.52
C GLY A 247 34.74 4.63 10.99
N LEU A 248 34.53 3.57 11.78
CA LEU A 248 35.08 3.49 13.13
C LEU A 248 36.59 3.20 13.13
N ARG A 249 37.10 2.45 12.14
CA ARG A 249 38.53 2.12 12.04
C ARG A 249 39.39 3.30 11.58
N THR A 250 38.84 4.21 10.78
CA THR A 250 39.54 5.42 10.31
C THR A 250 39.55 6.57 11.32
N ARG A 251 38.77 6.49 12.40
CA ARG A 251 38.77 7.46 13.53
C ARG A 251 39.61 6.99 14.73
N ALA A 252 40.49 6.00 14.55
CA ALA A 252 41.47 5.65 15.59
C ALA A 252 42.40 6.86 15.86
N PRO A 253 42.69 7.18 17.12
CA PRO A 253 43.24 8.48 17.51
C PRO A 253 44.69 8.67 17.05
N SER A 254 44.91 9.71 16.25
CA SER A 254 46.22 10.28 15.90
C SER A 254 46.76 11.23 16.99
N GLN A 255 46.34 11.09 18.25
CA GLN A 255 46.80 11.96 19.33
C GLN A 255 47.15 11.14 20.58
N ALA A 256 48.37 10.59 20.53
CA ALA A 256 49.23 10.53 21.70
C ALA A 256 50.44 11.43 21.40
N SER A 257 50.19 12.74 21.25
CA SER A 257 51.26 13.74 21.39
C SER A 257 51.54 13.88 22.87
N PHE A 258 52.62 13.24 23.31
CA PHE A 258 53.33 13.46 24.57
C PHE A 258 53.37 14.95 24.93
N GLN A 259 52.82 15.31 26.10
CA GLN A 259 53.32 16.45 26.86
C GLN A 259 54.19 15.87 27.98
N GLU A 260 55.50 16.07 27.88
CA GLU A 260 56.45 15.79 28.97
C GLU A 260 56.28 16.82 30.09
N PRO A 261 56.35 16.41 31.36
CA PRO A 261 56.40 17.33 32.48
C PRO A 261 57.83 17.88 32.66
N SER A 262 57.93 19.21 32.75
CA SER A 262 59.10 19.98 33.18
C SER A 262 59.23 20.04 34.69
#